data_AF-G0S401-F1
#
_entry.id   AF-G0S401-F1
#
_cell.length_a   1.000
_cell.length_b   1.000
_cell.length_c   1.000
_cell.angle_alpha   90.00
_cell.angle_beta   90.00
_cell.angle_gamma   90.00
#
_symmetry.space_group_name_H-M   'P 1'
#
loop_
_entity.id
_entity.type
_entity.pdbx_description
1 polymer ?
#
loop_
_entity_poly.entity_id
_entity_poly.type
_entity_poly.pdbx_seq_one_letter_code
_entity_poly.pdbx_strand_id
1 'polypeptide(L)'
;MITLEDLKNFFEMALKPSPLVFKIGFAIVLLVPFILHLIFSATTQYTTLPSVLLIGPSGAGKTALLTLFERGPLLNPDGTSVGAADLKNPYRKPIVTSPVAQTHTSQVPTSVELAVGANEDGTPTSYKVDLDAAGATARKFLLIDTPGHPKLRGTTLQHLLNPSPSLTIIPTNAPNKKTSTDSHSDPYKSKLKAVIFLLDAAALADSDGDYLSQTASYLYDVLLSLQKRFHSRKNSRAPSSIPVLIAANKQDLFTAVPASLVKSRLEHELGRIRKTRQKGLLEASVTSEDEIRADDEEGWLGAVGSKEFKFEEMMEFDMEVEVMGGNVIGDGPGAERWWRWIGERI
;
A
#
# COMPACT_ATOMS: atom_id res chain seq x y z
N MET A 1 -15.34 -40.90 -31.90
CA MET A 1 -16.78 -40.80 -31.59
C MET A 1 -17.04 -41.92 -30.61
N ILE A 2 -17.21 -41.62 -29.31
CA ILE A 2 -17.50 -42.66 -28.30
C ILE A 2 -18.91 -43.16 -28.60
N THR A 3 -19.07 -44.45 -28.91
CA THR A 3 -20.38 -45.00 -29.26
C THR A 3 -21.19 -45.30 -28.00
N LEU A 4 -22.52 -45.36 -28.13
CA LEU A 4 -23.41 -45.66 -26.99
C LEU A 4 -23.10 -47.04 -26.39
N GLU A 5 -22.66 -47.98 -27.22
CA GLU A 5 -22.16 -49.30 -26.82
C GLU A 5 -20.88 -49.23 -25.98
N ASP A 6 -19.95 -48.32 -26.30
CA ASP A 6 -18.72 -48.13 -25.51
C ASP A 6 -19.05 -47.62 -24.10
N LEU A 7 -20.02 -46.70 -24.00
CA LEU A 7 -20.48 -46.18 -22.72
C LEU A 7 -21.20 -47.27 -21.90
N LYS A 8 -22.05 -48.08 -22.55
CA LYS A 8 -22.73 -49.21 -21.91
C LYS A 8 -21.74 -50.25 -21.39
N ASN A 9 -20.75 -50.62 -22.19
CA ASN A 9 -19.71 -51.58 -21.80
C ASN A 9 -18.85 -51.04 -20.64
N PHE A 10 -18.56 -49.74 -20.64
CA PHE A 10 -17.87 -49.09 -19.52
C PHE A 10 -18.69 -49.16 -18.23
N PHE A 11 -19.98 -48.84 -18.28
CA PHE A 11 -20.86 -48.94 -17.10
C PHE A 11 -21.01 -50.38 -16.61
N GLU A 12 -21.20 -51.35 -17.51
CA GLU A 12 -21.26 -52.77 -17.13
C GLU A 12 -19.95 -53.27 -16.50
N MET A 13 -18.80 -52.80 -16.97
CA MET A 13 -17.49 -53.13 -16.40
C MET A 13 -17.28 -52.46 -15.03
N ALA A 14 -17.78 -51.25 -14.83
CA ALA A 14 -17.70 -50.51 -13.57
C ALA A 14 -18.62 -51.10 -12.47
N LEU A 15 -19.77 -51.68 -12.86
CA LEU A 15 -20.75 -52.28 -11.94
C LEU A 15 -20.51 -53.77 -11.64
N LYS A 16 -19.59 -54.44 -12.37
CA LYS A 16 -19.18 -55.81 -12.06
C LYS A 16 -18.16 -55.82 -10.90
N PRO A 17 -18.46 -56.48 -9.77
CA PRO A 17 -17.55 -56.54 -8.63
C PRO A 17 -16.32 -57.39 -8.99
N SER A 18 -15.25 -56.74 -9.46
CA SER A 18 -13.94 -57.34 -9.66
C SER A 18 -12.94 -56.74 -8.68
N PRO A 19 -11.93 -57.50 -8.22
CA PRO A 19 -10.90 -56.99 -7.30
C PRO A 19 -10.18 -55.73 -7.83
N LEU A 20 -10.12 -55.57 -9.16
CA LEU A 20 -9.54 -54.39 -9.81
C LEU A 20 -10.40 -53.14 -9.60
N VAL A 21 -11.72 -53.24 -9.77
CA VAL A 21 -12.67 -52.14 -9.55
C VAL A 21 -12.64 -51.68 -8.09
N PHE A 22 -12.57 -52.61 -7.13
CA PHE A 22 -12.43 -52.26 -5.72
C PHE A 22 -11.11 -51.52 -5.41
N LYS A 23 -9.99 -51.95 -6.00
CA LYS A 23 -8.70 -51.26 -5.83
C LYS A 23 -8.70 -49.86 -6.41
N ILE A 24 -9.26 -49.68 -7.62
CA ILE A 24 -9.37 -48.38 -8.27
C ILE A 24 -10.33 -47.47 -7.49
N GLY A 25 -11.48 -47.98 -7.07
CA GLY A 25 -12.44 -47.24 -6.24
C GLY A 25 -11.83 -46.78 -4.91
N PHE A 26 -11.12 -47.68 -4.21
CA PHE A 26 -10.42 -47.34 -2.97
C PHE A 26 -9.31 -46.28 -3.19
N ALA A 27 -8.53 -46.42 -4.27
CA ALA A 27 -7.52 -45.44 -4.62
C ALA A 27 -8.12 -44.06 -4.91
N ILE A 28 -9.24 -43.98 -5.64
CA ILE A 28 -9.96 -42.73 -5.91
C ILE A 28 -10.50 -42.12 -4.61
N VAL A 29 -11.14 -42.90 -3.75
CA VAL A 29 -11.72 -42.42 -2.48
C VAL A 29 -10.64 -41.88 -1.53
N LEU A 30 -9.41 -42.37 -1.58
CA LEU A 30 -8.30 -41.83 -0.78
C LEU A 30 -7.53 -40.70 -1.48
N LEU A 31 -7.22 -40.84 -2.77
CA LEU A 31 -6.41 -39.87 -3.51
C LEU A 31 -7.19 -38.61 -3.86
N VAL A 32 -8.47 -38.71 -4.23
CA VAL A 32 -9.24 -37.52 -4.64
C VAL A 32 -9.40 -36.52 -3.49
N PRO A 33 -9.80 -36.90 -2.26
CA PRO A 33 -9.83 -35.96 -1.13
C PRO A 33 -8.44 -35.43 -0.77
N PHE A 34 -7.39 -36.24 -0.88
CA PHE A 34 -6.02 -35.81 -0.61
C PHE A 34 -5.52 -34.79 -1.66
N ILE A 35 -5.77 -35.04 -2.94
CA ILE A 35 -5.44 -34.13 -4.04
C ILE A 35 -6.30 -32.85 -3.95
N LEU A 36 -7.60 -32.97 -3.67
CA LEU A 36 -8.45 -31.81 -3.38
C LEU A 36 -7.89 -31.04 -2.19
N HIS A 37 -7.56 -31.71 -1.08
CA HIS A 37 -6.99 -31.06 0.09
C HIS A 37 -5.66 -30.38 -0.24
N LEU A 38 -4.79 -30.96 -1.07
CA LEU A 38 -3.57 -30.29 -1.51
C LEU A 38 -3.85 -29.07 -2.40
N ILE A 39 -4.81 -29.15 -3.32
CA ILE A 39 -5.19 -28.03 -4.21
C ILE A 39 -5.87 -26.91 -3.41
N PHE A 40 -6.76 -27.24 -2.48
CA PHE A 40 -7.50 -26.28 -1.65
C PHE A 40 -6.65 -25.73 -0.50
N SER A 41 -5.79 -26.53 0.13
CA SER A 41 -4.87 -26.05 1.16
C SER A 41 -3.74 -25.19 0.58
N ALA A 42 -3.31 -25.43 -0.67
CA ALA A 42 -2.39 -24.51 -1.36
C ALA A 42 -3.02 -23.15 -1.70
N THR A 43 -4.35 -23.01 -1.62
CA THR A 43 -5.08 -21.80 -2.02
C THR A 43 -5.72 -21.04 -0.86
N THR A 44 -5.61 -21.53 0.38
CA THR A 44 -6.02 -20.77 1.57
C THR A 44 -4.93 -19.79 1.97
N GLN A 45 -4.81 -18.69 1.22
CA GLN A 45 -4.12 -17.52 1.73
C GLN A 45 -4.92 -17.00 2.92
N TYR A 46 -4.35 -17.09 4.13
CA TYR A 46 -4.85 -16.36 5.30
C TYR A 46 -5.21 -14.93 4.87
N THR A 47 -6.48 -14.55 5.04
CA THR A 47 -7.01 -13.25 4.58
C THR A 47 -6.43 -12.16 5.45
N THR A 48 -5.25 -11.68 5.10
CA THR A 48 -4.60 -10.59 5.79
C THR A 48 -5.17 -9.26 5.32
N LEU A 49 -5.23 -8.30 6.23
CA LEU A 49 -5.70 -6.96 5.89
C LEU A 49 -4.79 -6.36 4.81
N PRO A 50 -5.34 -5.73 3.74
CA PRO A 50 -4.54 -5.00 2.78
C PRO A 50 -3.79 -3.84 3.47
N SER A 51 -2.62 -3.48 2.96
CA SER A 51 -1.85 -2.35 3.49
C SER A 51 -1.71 -1.21 2.49
N VAL A 52 -1.67 -0.01 3.05
CA VAL A 52 -1.29 1.23 2.39
C VAL A 52 -0.07 1.76 3.11
N LEU A 53 0.99 2.04 2.35
CA LEU A 53 2.27 2.44 2.93
C LEU A 53 2.48 3.95 2.76
N LEU A 54 2.73 4.64 3.87
CA LEU A 54 2.88 6.09 3.94
C LEU A 54 4.37 6.47 3.99
N ILE A 55 4.85 7.07 2.90
CA ILE A 55 6.25 7.44 2.65
C ILE A 55 6.38 8.95 2.52
N GLY A 56 7.58 9.47 2.73
CA GLY A 56 7.90 10.87 2.47
C GLY A 56 9.05 11.37 3.34
N PRO A 57 9.64 12.53 3.02
CA PRO A 57 10.69 13.13 3.84
C PRO A 57 10.23 13.44 5.26
N SER A 58 11.19 13.65 6.17
CA SER A 58 10.90 14.15 7.53
C SER A 58 10.22 15.52 7.44
N GLY A 59 9.32 15.82 8.39
CA GLY A 59 8.59 17.09 8.40
C GLY A 59 7.38 17.15 7.45
N ALA A 60 7.17 16.16 6.56
CA ALA A 60 6.02 16.09 5.66
C ALA A 60 4.65 15.88 6.37
N GLY A 61 4.65 15.52 7.66
CA GLY A 61 3.42 15.30 8.44
C GLY A 61 2.86 13.87 8.38
N LYS A 62 3.69 12.87 8.12
CA LYS A 62 3.27 11.46 7.96
C LYS A 62 2.60 10.89 9.22
N THR A 63 3.30 10.97 10.35
CA THR A 63 2.77 10.49 11.64
C THR A 63 1.55 11.32 12.08
N ALA A 64 1.52 12.61 11.77
CA ALA A 64 0.36 13.47 12.05
C ALA A 64 -0.87 13.05 11.22
N LEU A 65 -0.69 12.70 9.93
CA LEU A 65 -1.74 12.16 9.07
C LEU A 65 -2.25 10.81 9.58
N LEU A 66 -1.34 9.93 10.03
CA LEU A 66 -1.69 8.65 10.64
C LEU A 66 -2.62 8.86 11.85
N THR A 67 -2.24 9.78 12.74
CA THR A 67 -3.03 10.12 13.92
C THR A 67 -4.37 10.77 13.58
N LEU A 68 -4.43 11.59 12.52
CA LEU A 68 -5.68 12.20 12.06
C LEU A 68 -6.72 11.14 11.67
N PHE A 69 -6.30 10.12 10.91
CA PHE A 69 -7.21 9.06 10.48
C PHE A 69 -7.61 8.13 11.63
N GLU A 70 -6.71 7.81 12.55
CA GLU A 70 -7.02 7.01 13.74
C GLU A 70 -8.04 7.72 14.66
N ARG A 71 -7.91 9.04 14.81
CA ARG A 71 -8.74 9.82 15.74
C ARG A 71 -10.02 10.37 15.15
N GLY A 72 -10.16 10.39 13.83
CA GLY A 72 -11.35 10.91 13.13
C GLY A 72 -12.67 10.42 13.73
N PRO A 73 -12.90 9.09 13.86
CA PRO A 73 -14.14 8.53 14.41
C PRO A 73 -14.30 8.73 15.92
N LEU A 74 -13.27 9.21 16.61
CA LEU A 74 -13.26 9.36 18.08
C LEU A 74 -13.74 10.74 18.54
N LEU A 75 -13.98 11.64 17.59
CA LEU A 75 -14.37 13.03 17.85
C LEU A 75 -15.64 13.38 17.09
N ASN A 76 -16.55 14.04 17.79
CA ASN A 76 -17.71 14.67 17.18
C ASN A 76 -17.28 15.92 16.37
N PRO A 77 -18.15 16.44 15.47
CA PRO A 77 -17.85 17.63 14.68
C PRO A 77 -17.52 18.89 15.50
N ASP A 78 -18.00 18.96 16.74
CA ASP A 78 -17.72 20.03 17.70
C ASP A 78 -16.38 19.86 18.45
N GLY A 79 -15.63 18.79 18.15
CA GLY A 79 -14.36 18.47 18.77
C GLY A 79 -14.47 17.73 20.11
N THR A 80 -15.68 17.38 20.55
CA THR A 80 -15.87 16.60 21.78
C THR A 80 -15.56 15.12 21.57
N SER A 81 -14.98 14.47 22.57
CA SER A 81 -14.65 13.03 22.47
C SER A 81 -15.91 12.18 22.56
N VAL A 82 -16.10 11.28 21.60
CA VAL A 82 -17.22 10.31 21.58
C VAL A 82 -17.21 9.44 22.84
N GLY A 83 -16.02 9.01 23.29
CA GLY A 83 -15.84 8.19 24.49
C GLY A 83 -16.11 8.90 25.82
N ALA A 84 -16.34 10.22 25.84
CA ALA A 84 -16.61 10.97 27.06
C ALA A 84 -18.09 10.88 27.51
N ALA A 85 -19.00 10.46 26.63
CA ALA A 85 -20.43 10.40 26.92
C ALA A 85 -20.81 9.35 27.97
N ASP A 86 -20.09 8.22 28.04
CA ASP A 86 -20.34 7.15 28.99
C ASP A 86 -19.04 6.69 29.68
N LEU A 87 -18.72 7.33 30.80
CA LEU A 87 -17.50 7.04 31.55
C LEU A 87 -17.49 5.65 32.22
N LYS A 88 -18.65 4.99 32.35
CA LYS A 88 -18.80 3.72 33.07
C LYS A 88 -18.77 2.51 32.15
N ASN A 89 -18.93 2.70 30.84
CA ASN A 89 -18.87 1.62 29.87
C ASN A 89 -17.41 1.10 29.69
N PRO A 90 -17.12 -0.17 30.02
CA PRO A 90 -15.80 -0.76 29.85
C PRO A 90 -15.41 -1.01 28.38
N TYR A 91 -16.38 -0.98 27.45
CA TYR A 91 -16.19 -1.15 26.01
C TYR A 91 -16.20 0.18 25.24
N ARG A 92 -16.02 1.31 25.93
CA ARG A 92 -16.02 2.63 25.30
C ARG A 92 -14.79 2.83 24.42
N LYS A 93 -14.93 3.72 23.44
CA LYS A 93 -13.82 4.23 22.64
C LYS A 93 -12.88 5.12 23.48
N PRO A 94 -11.58 5.17 23.15
CA PRO A 94 -10.63 6.04 23.86
C PRO A 94 -11.05 7.51 23.82
N ILE A 95 -10.80 8.22 24.92
CA ILE A 95 -11.03 9.67 25.01
C ILE A 95 -9.85 10.38 24.37
N VAL A 96 -10.12 11.26 23.41
CA VAL A 96 -9.12 11.99 22.64
C VAL A 96 -9.39 13.48 22.73
N THR A 97 -8.36 14.28 22.96
CA THR A 97 -8.48 15.73 23.19
C THR A 97 -8.32 16.59 21.94
N SER A 98 -7.76 16.03 20.87
CA SER A 98 -7.49 16.75 19.62
C SER A 98 -7.56 15.82 18.41
N PRO A 99 -8.01 16.29 17.23
CA PRO A 99 -8.08 15.48 16.02
C PRO A 99 -6.70 15.00 15.55
N VAL A 100 -5.65 15.74 15.86
CA VAL A 100 -4.27 15.41 15.53
C VAL A 100 -3.42 15.53 16.79
N ALA A 101 -2.53 14.56 17.05
CA ALA A 101 -1.56 14.65 18.14
C ALA A 101 -0.33 15.47 17.73
N GLN A 102 0.39 15.99 18.72
CA GLN A 102 1.76 16.45 18.48
C GLN A 102 2.65 15.25 18.16
N THR A 103 3.47 15.36 17.13
CA THR A 103 4.32 14.28 16.64
C THR A 103 5.75 14.76 16.39
N HIS A 104 6.71 13.86 16.54
CA HIS A 104 8.11 14.08 16.16
C HIS A 104 8.52 13.15 15.00
N THR A 105 9.75 13.29 14.52
CA THR A 105 10.28 12.42 13.45
C THR A 105 10.22 10.96 13.86
N SER A 106 9.43 10.16 13.13
CA SER A 106 9.36 8.73 13.33
C SER A 106 10.71 8.05 13.05
N GLN A 107 11.12 7.15 13.95
CA GLN A 107 12.34 6.35 13.86
C GLN A 107 12.05 4.88 13.51
N VAL A 108 10.80 4.43 13.66
CA VAL A 108 10.38 3.04 13.43
C VAL A 108 9.03 3.06 12.70
N PRO A 109 8.80 2.16 11.73
CA PRO A 109 7.50 2.04 11.10
C PRO A 109 6.39 1.77 12.12
N THR A 110 5.24 2.41 11.95
CA THR A 110 4.07 2.23 12.83
C THR A 110 2.87 1.88 11.97
N SER A 111 2.20 0.77 12.29
CA SER A 111 0.99 0.31 11.61
C SER A 111 -0.25 0.57 12.47
N VAL A 112 -1.30 1.11 11.86
CA VAL A 112 -2.63 1.25 12.47
C VAL A 112 -3.68 0.56 11.60
N GLU A 113 -4.61 -0.14 12.24
CA GLU A 113 -5.80 -0.69 11.57
C GLU A 113 -6.83 0.42 11.40
N LEU A 114 -7.28 0.63 10.16
CA LEU A 114 -8.31 1.58 9.81
C LEU A 114 -9.44 0.86 9.08
N ALA A 115 -10.64 1.44 9.14
CA ALA A 115 -11.81 0.92 8.49
C ALA A 115 -12.43 2.01 7.60
N VAL A 116 -12.66 1.69 6.33
CA VAL A 116 -13.38 2.56 5.41
C VAL A 116 -14.80 2.02 5.21
N GLY A 117 -15.79 2.90 5.40
CA GLY A 117 -17.17 2.60 5.09
C GLY A 117 -17.46 2.92 3.63
N ALA A 118 -18.51 2.33 3.09
CA ALA A 118 -19.01 2.68 1.78
C ALA A 118 -20.44 3.23 1.92
N ASN A 119 -20.71 4.34 1.25
CA ASN A 119 -22.07 4.83 1.05
C ASN A 119 -22.83 3.87 0.12
N GLU A 120 -24.16 4.03 0.02
CA GLU A 120 -25.00 3.26 -0.90
C GLU A 120 -24.53 3.37 -2.37
N ASP A 121 -24.00 4.54 -2.76
CA ASP A 121 -23.43 4.80 -4.09
C ASP A 121 -22.05 4.16 -4.31
N GLY A 122 -21.53 3.40 -3.33
CA GLY A 122 -20.22 2.75 -3.37
C GLY A 122 -19.03 3.69 -3.12
N THR A 123 -19.28 4.99 -2.88
CA THR A 123 -18.22 5.95 -2.55
C THR A 123 -17.76 5.80 -1.09
N PRO A 124 -16.46 5.98 -0.79
CA PRO A 124 -15.96 5.94 0.58
C PRO A 124 -16.64 6.99 1.47
N THR A 125 -17.09 6.56 2.65
CA THR A 125 -17.58 7.47 3.71
C THR A 125 -16.41 8.30 4.26
N SER A 126 -16.71 9.42 4.93
CA SER A 126 -15.69 10.20 5.64
C SER A 126 -14.98 9.36 6.71
N TYR A 127 -13.69 9.62 6.91
CA TYR A 127 -12.88 9.00 7.97
C TYR A 127 -13.32 9.41 9.39
N LYS A 128 -14.23 10.39 9.51
CA LYS A 128 -14.79 10.85 10.78
C LYS A 128 -16.05 10.10 11.21
N VAL A 129 -16.62 9.29 10.32
CA VAL A 129 -17.83 8.53 10.63
C VAL A 129 -17.48 7.41 11.59
N ASP A 130 -18.25 7.30 12.68
CA ASP A 130 -18.22 6.12 13.53
C ASP A 130 -18.98 4.96 12.87
N LEU A 131 -18.23 4.03 12.27
CA LEU A 131 -18.81 2.89 11.55
C LEU A 131 -19.54 1.90 12.48
N ASP A 132 -19.09 1.78 13.72
CA ASP A 132 -19.70 0.87 14.70
C ASP A 132 -21.08 1.39 15.11
N ALA A 133 -21.17 2.71 15.37
CA ALA A 133 -22.43 3.37 15.68
C ALA A 133 -23.37 3.44 14.46
N ALA A 134 -22.82 3.58 13.25
CA ALA A 134 -23.58 3.60 12.01
C ALA A 134 -24.10 2.22 11.57
N GLY A 135 -23.59 1.12 12.16
CA GLY A 135 -23.92 -0.24 11.72
C GLY A 135 -23.50 -0.53 10.28
N ALA A 136 -22.53 0.21 9.74
CA ALA A 136 -22.14 0.17 8.34
C ALA A 136 -21.16 -0.98 8.05
N THR A 137 -21.25 -1.59 6.87
CA THR A 137 -20.24 -2.56 6.42
C THR A 137 -18.95 -1.82 6.06
N ALA A 138 -17.82 -2.31 6.58
CA ALA A 138 -16.53 -1.66 6.42
C ALA A 138 -15.49 -2.56 5.76
N ARG A 139 -14.59 -1.96 4.97
CA ARG A 139 -13.35 -2.60 4.52
C ARG A 139 -12.22 -2.18 5.45
N LYS A 140 -11.62 -3.16 6.11
CA LYS A 140 -10.48 -2.95 6.99
C LYS A 140 -9.18 -2.98 6.21
N PHE A 141 -8.24 -2.13 6.56
CA PHE A 141 -6.91 -2.07 5.98
C PHE A 141 -5.91 -1.53 7.01
N LEU A 142 -4.64 -1.64 6.69
CA LEU A 142 -3.54 -1.15 7.52
C LEU A 142 -2.91 0.05 6.86
N LEU A 143 -2.81 1.16 7.59
CA LEU A 143 -1.99 2.29 7.19
C LEU A 143 -0.66 2.22 7.94
N ILE A 144 0.44 2.22 7.19
CA ILE A 144 1.79 1.99 7.73
C ILE A 144 2.63 3.24 7.52
N ASP A 145 2.83 4.01 8.60
CA ASP A 145 3.77 5.12 8.63
C ASP A 145 5.21 4.61 8.61
N THR A 146 6.08 5.30 7.88
CA THR A 146 7.50 4.93 7.70
C THR A 146 8.43 6.08 8.07
N PRO A 147 9.65 5.79 8.58
CA PRO A 147 10.62 6.83 8.90
C PRO A 147 11.01 7.68 7.69
N GLY A 148 11.01 9.00 7.86
CA GLY A 148 11.38 9.95 6.79
C GLY A 148 12.88 10.26 6.70
N HIS A 149 13.67 9.82 7.67
CA HIS A 149 15.10 10.13 7.73
C HIS A 149 15.89 9.33 6.69
N PRO A 150 16.80 9.93 5.89
CA PRO A 150 17.50 9.26 4.78
C PRO A 150 18.09 7.88 5.12
N LYS A 151 18.74 7.75 6.29
CA LYS A 151 19.35 6.49 6.76
C LYS A 151 18.35 5.34 6.98
N LEU A 152 17.08 5.64 7.17
CA LEU A 152 16.04 4.66 7.49
C LEU A 152 15.12 4.34 6.30
N ARG A 153 15.25 5.07 5.18
CA ARG A 153 14.42 4.88 3.98
C ARG A 153 14.71 3.57 3.26
N GLY A 154 15.95 3.08 3.35
CA GLY A 154 16.41 1.88 2.63
C GLY A 154 15.60 0.62 2.96
N THR A 155 15.18 0.45 4.22
CA THR A 155 14.33 -0.69 4.63
C THR A 155 12.97 -0.64 3.94
N THR A 156 12.40 0.56 3.81
CA THR A 156 11.11 0.76 3.13
C THR A 156 11.24 0.49 1.63
N LEU A 157 12.31 0.98 0.99
CA LEU A 157 12.57 0.74 -0.44
C LEU A 157 12.75 -0.76 -0.76
N GLN A 158 13.42 -1.51 0.12
CA GLN A 158 13.55 -2.96 -0.02
C GLN A 158 12.19 -3.68 -0.03
N HIS A 159 11.22 -3.20 0.75
CA HIS A 159 9.87 -3.74 0.69
C HIS A 159 9.17 -3.46 -0.64
N LEU A 160 9.41 -2.28 -1.25
CA LEU A 160 8.82 -1.91 -2.54
C LEU A 160 9.40 -2.69 -3.73
N LEU A 161 10.67 -3.11 -3.63
CA LEU A 161 11.34 -3.90 -4.69
C LEU A 161 10.80 -5.33 -4.81
N ASN A 162 10.19 -5.87 -3.76
CA ASN A 162 9.70 -7.25 -3.75
C ASN A 162 8.42 -7.38 -4.61
N PRO A 163 8.35 -8.27 -5.62
CA PRO A 163 7.16 -8.47 -6.48
C PRO A 163 5.87 -8.79 -5.73
N SER A 164 6.00 -9.54 -4.63
CA SER A 164 4.89 -9.89 -3.73
C SER A 164 5.19 -9.34 -2.33
N PRO A 165 5.09 -8.01 -2.14
CA PRO A 165 5.45 -7.38 -0.88
C PRO A 165 4.45 -7.84 0.19
N SER A 166 4.96 -8.63 1.13
CA SER A 166 4.26 -9.01 2.35
C SER A 166 4.92 -8.26 3.49
N LEU A 167 4.23 -7.29 4.06
CA LEU A 167 4.74 -6.59 5.24
C LEU A 167 4.44 -7.47 6.46
N THR A 168 5.50 -7.97 7.09
CA THR A 168 5.40 -8.68 8.37
C THR A 168 5.13 -7.65 9.43
N ILE A 169 3.91 -7.62 9.96
CA ILE A 169 3.54 -6.70 11.02
C ILE A 169 3.74 -7.42 12.34
N ILE A 170 4.62 -6.86 13.17
CA ILE A 170 4.77 -7.27 14.56
C ILE A 170 3.82 -6.36 15.35
N PRO A 171 2.75 -6.86 15.97
CA PRO A 171 1.89 -6.02 16.80
C PRO A 171 2.71 -5.47 17.97
N THR A 172 3.01 -4.17 17.93
CA THR A 172 3.93 -3.53 18.88
C THR A 172 3.29 -3.19 20.23
N ASN A 173 1.96 -3.28 20.36
CA ASN A 173 1.24 -2.98 21.61
C ASN A 173 0.16 -4.04 21.89
N ALA A 174 0.53 -5.14 22.55
CA ALA A 174 -0.43 -5.92 23.32
C ALA A 174 -0.40 -5.43 24.77
N PRO A 175 -1.51 -4.91 25.34
CA PRO A 175 -1.58 -4.71 26.78
C PRO A 175 -1.43 -6.06 27.47
N ASN A 176 -0.56 -6.11 28.49
CA ASN A 176 -0.44 -7.25 29.40
C ASN A 176 -1.79 -7.50 30.08
N LYS A 177 -2.66 -8.33 29.48
CA LYS A 177 -3.84 -8.88 30.16
C LYS A 177 -3.97 -10.35 29.81
N LYS A 178 -3.31 -11.17 30.63
CA LYS A 178 -3.70 -12.57 30.86
C LYS A 178 -5.18 -12.55 31.25
N THR A 179 -6.08 -12.92 30.32
CA THR A 179 -7.47 -13.43 30.51
C THR A 179 -8.43 -12.92 29.42
N SER A 180 -8.36 -13.50 28.22
CA SER A 180 -9.51 -13.88 27.39
C SER A 180 -9.00 -14.43 26.05
N THR A 181 -9.53 -15.58 25.67
CA THR A 181 -9.09 -16.55 24.67
C THR A 181 -9.27 -16.14 23.21
N ASP A 182 -8.96 -14.90 22.80
CA ASP A 182 -8.97 -14.48 21.38
C ASP A 182 -7.96 -13.34 21.10
N SER A 183 -6.72 -13.48 21.56
CA SER A 183 -5.62 -12.61 21.11
C SER A 183 -4.95 -13.24 19.89
N HIS A 184 -5.33 -12.80 18.70
CA HIS A 184 -4.77 -13.25 17.42
C HIS A 184 -3.33 -12.72 17.26
N SER A 185 -2.38 -13.39 17.91
CA SER A 185 -0.96 -12.98 17.98
C SER A 185 -0.05 -13.80 17.06
N ASP A 186 -0.52 -14.09 15.85
CA ASP A 186 0.32 -14.66 14.79
C ASP A 186 0.79 -13.53 13.85
N PRO A 187 2.07 -13.53 13.40
CA PRO A 187 2.56 -12.60 12.39
C PRO A 187 1.73 -12.75 11.11
N TYR A 188 0.82 -11.82 10.84
CA TYR A 188 -0.02 -11.87 9.66
C TYR A 188 0.62 -11.03 8.54
N LYS A 189 0.72 -11.62 7.34
CA LYS A 189 1.38 -11.03 6.16
C LYS A 189 0.46 -10.07 5.42
N SER A 190 0.57 -8.76 5.59
CA SER A 190 -0.30 -7.82 4.85
C SER A 190 0.13 -7.66 3.38
N LYS A 191 -0.87 -7.69 2.47
CA LYS A 191 -0.66 -7.44 1.03
C LYS A 191 -0.67 -5.92 0.75
N LEU A 192 0.43 -5.39 0.23
CA LEU A 192 0.50 -3.98 -0.19
C LEU A 192 -0.44 -3.72 -1.37
N LYS A 193 -1.34 -2.75 -1.22
CA LYS A 193 -2.30 -2.33 -2.25
C LYS A 193 -1.99 -0.96 -2.84
N ALA A 194 -1.49 -0.02 -2.03
CA ALA A 194 -1.22 1.34 -2.48
C ALA A 194 -0.06 1.98 -1.70
N VAL A 195 0.52 3.02 -2.28
CA VAL A 195 1.57 3.84 -1.65
C VAL A 195 1.13 5.30 -1.63
N ILE A 196 1.34 5.99 -0.51
CA ILE A 196 1.14 7.43 -0.38
C ILE A 196 2.51 8.05 -0.17
N PHE A 197 2.92 8.94 -1.08
CA PHE A 197 4.10 9.77 -0.94
C PHE A 197 3.67 11.17 -0.45
N LEU A 198 3.81 11.42 0.84
CA LEU A 198 3.45 12.68 1.49
C LEU A 198 4.64 13.65 1.46
N LEU A 199 4.40 14.88 1.02
CA LEU A 199 5.39 15.95 1.00
C LEU A 199 4.84 17.24 1.60
N ASP A 200 5.73 18.13 2.03
CA ASP A 200 5.40 19.46 2.50
C ASP A 200 5.34 20.42 1.30
N ALA A 201 4.14 20.88 0.95
CA ALA A 201 3.96 21.77 -0.18
C ALA A 201 4.42 23.20 0.12
N ALA A 202 4.50 23.62 1.38
CA ALA A 202 4.98 24.94 1.77
C ALA A 202 6.51 25.01 1.69
N ALA A 203 7.21 23.99 2.20
CA ALA A 203 8.67 23.88 2.05
C ALA A 203 9.11 23.70 0.59
N LEU A 204 8.21 23.23 -0.28
CA LEU A 204 8.48 23.15 -1.73
C LEU A 204 8.52 24.53 -2.41
N ALA A 205 8.08 25.59 -1.73
CA ALA A 205 8.16 26.97 -2.23
C ALA A 205 9.49 27.66 -1.91
N ASP A 206 10.32 27.06 -1.05
CA ASP A 206 11.57 27.67 -0.60
C ASP A 206 12.53 27.92 -1.77
N SER A 207 13.22 29.05 -1.74
CA SER A 207 14.06 29.53 -2.84
C SER A 207 15.37 28.76 -3.00
N ASP A 208 15.80 28.02 -1.97
CA ASP A 208 17.01 27.21 -2.00
C ASP A 208 16.85 25.95 -2.88
N GLY A 209 15.63 25.48 -3.11
CA GLY A 209 15.33 24.30 -3.92
C GLY A 209 15.84 22.99 -3.32
N ASP A 210 16.39 23.01 -2.10
CA ASP A 210 16.98 21.85 -1.44
C ASP A 210 15.89 20.84 -1.09
N TYR A 211 14.76 21.31 -0.58
CA TYR A 211 13.63 20.46 -0.24
C TYR A 211 13.08 19.75 -1.48
N LEU A 212 12.92 20.46 -2.61
CA LEU A 212 12.48 19.89 -3.88
C LEU A 212 13.47 18.82 -4.36
N SER A 213 14.75 19.13 -4.39
CA SER A 213 15.80 18.23 -4.90
C SER A 213 15.88 16.94 -4.08
N GLN A 214 15.91 17.04 -2.75
CA GLN A 214 15.99 15.88 -1.86
C GLN A 214 14.70 15.06 -1.84
N THR A 215 13.54 15.72 -1.90
CA THR A 215 12.22 15.06 -1.93
C THR A 215 12.00 14.36 -3.26
N ALA A 216 12.34 15.00 -4.37
CA ALA A 216 12.28 14.41 -5.71
C ALA A 216 13.26 13.24 -5.85
N SER A 217 14.47 13.32 -5.28
CA SER A 217 15.38 12.16 -5.25
C SER A 217 14.78 10.99 -4.48
N TYR A 218 14.08 11.23 -3.37
CA TYR A 218 13.43 10.14 -2.65
C TYR A 218 12.25 9.55 -3.45
N LEU A 219 11.42 10.42 -4.05
CA LEU A 219 10.33 9.99 -4.93
C LEU A 219 10.86 9.20 -6.13
N TYR A 220 12.00 9.61 -6.70
CA TYR A 220 12.68 8.90 -7.78
C TYR A 220 12.97 7.46 -7.38
N ASP A 221 13.60 7.25 -6.22
CA ASP A 221 13.97 5.91 -5.75
C ASP A 221 12.72 5.07 -5.42
N VAL A 222 11.64 5.69 -4.92
CA VAL A 222 10.35 5.02 -4.67
C VAL A 222 9.72 4.53 -5.98
N LEU A 223 9.59 5.42 -6.97
CA LEU A 223 9.00 5.08 -8.26
C LEU A 223 9.86 4.08 -9.02
N LEU A 224 11.19 4.23 -8.97
CA LEU A 224 12.11 3.29 -9.59
C LEU A 224 12.03 1.91 -8.94
N SER A 225 11.86 1.84 -7.62
CA SER A 225 11.68 0.57 -6.91
C SER A 225 10.41 -0.16 -7.35
N LEU A 226 9.31 0.58 -7.55
CA LEU A 226 8.05 0.03 -8.07
C LEU A 226 8.14 -0.37 -9.55
N GLN A 227 8.90 0.38 -10.37
CA GLN A 227 9.19 0.02 -11.76
C GLN A 227 10.04 -1.26 -11.83
N LYS A 228 11.10 -1.38 -11.01
CA LYS A 228 11.91 -2.61 -10.91
C LYS A 228 11.07 -3.79 -10.44
N ARG A 229 10.16 -3.56 -9.51
CA ARG A 229 9.17 -4.56 -9.07
C ARG A 229 8.30 -5.05 -10.24
N PHE A 230 7.86 -4.14 -11.11
CA PHE A 230 7.06 -4.49 -12.29
C PHE A 230 7.83 -5.37 -13.28
N HIS A 231 9.11 -5.08 -13.49
CA HIS A 231 10.01 -5.87 -14.35
C HIS A 231 10.47 -7.19 -13.71
N SER A 232 10.48 -7.27 -12.37
CA SER A 232 10.84 -8.47 -11.62
C SER A 232 9.74 -9.55 -11.68
N ARG A 233 9.44 -10.03 -12.89
CA ARG A 233 8.45 -11.06 -13.17
C ARG A 233 9.12 -12.43 -13.21
N LYS A 234 8.89 -13.24 -12.17
CA LYS A 234 9.34 -14.64 -12.14
C LYS A 234 8.42 -15.60 -12.89
N ASN A 235 7.20 -15.18 -13.20
CA ASN A 235 6.21 -15.94 -13.95
C ASN A 235 5.53 -15.05 -14.99
N SER A 236 4.72 -15.65 -15.87
CA SER A 236 4.01 -14.93 -16.95
C SER A 236 2.89 -14.00 -16.45
N ARG A 237 2.58 -13.99 -15.14
CA ARG A 237 1.55 -13.13 -14.57
C ARG A 237 2.15 -11.79 -14.16
N ALA A 238 1.40 -10.72 -14.44
CA ALA A 238 1.76 -9.41 -13.94
C ALA A 238 1.76 -9.37 -12.40
N PRO A 239 2.73 -8.68 -11.77
CA PRO A 239 2.59 -8.33 -10.37
C PRO A 239 1.38 -7.41 -10.21
N SER A 240 0.79 -7.36 -9.01
CA SER A 240 -0.35 -6.47 -8.77
C SER A 240 0.04 -5.01 -8.99
N SER A 241 -0.82 -4.23 -9.64
CA SER A 241 -0.69 -2.79 -9.77
C SER A 241 -0.61 -2.14 -8.38
N ILE A 242 0.28 -1.16 -8.23
CA ILE A 242 0.44 -0.38 -6.99
C ILE A 242 0.28 1.09 -7.37
N PRO A 243 -0.92 1.68 -7.21
CA PRO A 243 -1.12 3.11 -7.38
C PRO A 243 -0.35 3.92 -6.32
N VAL A 244 0.10 5.10 -6.71
CA VAL A 244 0.89 6.03 -5.91
C VAL A 244 0.19 7.37 -5.81
N LEU A 245 -0.18 7.78 -4.60
CA LEU A 245 -0.70 9.11 -4.31
C LEU A 245 0.43 10.02 -3.85
N ILE A 246 0.75 11.05 -4.62
CA ILE A 246 1.61 12.14 -4.19
C ILE A 246 0.73 13.16 -3.46
N ALA A 247 0.75 13.11 -2.13
CA ALA A 247 -0.05 13.94 -1.27
C ALA A 247 0.73 15.22 -0.90
N ALA A 248 0.32 16.35 -1.50
CA ALA A 248 0.89 17.67 -1.24
C ALA A 248 0.25 18.25 0.04
N ASN A 249 0.90 18.02 1.19
CA ASN A 249 0.42 18.41 2.51
C ASN A 249 0.74 19.87 2.84
N LYS A 250 0.16 20.35 3.95
CA LYS A 250 0.30 21.70 4.51
C LYS A 250 -0.32 22.79 3.65
N GLN A 251 -1.40 22.47 2.94
CA GLN A 251 -2.17 23.41 2.13
C GLN A 251 -2.93 24.48 2.94
N ASP A 252 -2.90 24.40 4.27
CA ASP A 252 -3.34 25.45 5.20
C ASP A 252 -2.38 26.64 5.25
N LEU A 253 -1.11 26.46 4.86
CA LEU A 253 -0.10 27.52 4.85
C LEU A 253 -0.19 28.37 3.58
N PHE A 254 -0.08 29.69 3.71
CA PHE A 254 -0.13 30.62 2.57
C PHE A 254 0.96 30.41 1.52
N THR A 255 2.09 29.81 1.90
CA THR A 255 3.20 29.49 0.99
C THR A 255 3.05 28.12 0.32
N ALA A 256 1.98 27.38 0.61
CA ALA A 256 1.76 26.06 0.05
C ALA A 256 1.63 26.10 -1.47
N VAL A 257 2.50 25.32 -2.14
CA VAL A 257 2.46 25.16 -3.59
C VAL A 257 1.20 24.36 -3.97
N PRO A 258 0.37 24.83 -4.93
CA PRO A 258 -0.82 24.10 -5.36
C PRO A 258 -0.44 22.79 -6.05
N ALA A 259 -1.30 21.77 -5.91
CA ALA A 259 -1.03 20.41 -6.40
C ALA A 259 -0.63 20.32 -7.88
N SER A 260 -1.20 21.16 -8.75
CA SER A 260 -0.82 21.23 -10.17
C SER A 260 0.62 21.67 -10.38
N LEU A 261 1.10 22.64 -9.57
CA LEU A 261 2.47 23.14 -9.64
C LEU A 261 3.44 22.19 -8.94
N VAL A 262 3.01 21.50 -7.88
CA VAL A 262 3.76 20.37 -7.29
C VAL A 262 4.00 19.30 -8.36
N LYS A 263 2.97 18.92 -9.11
CA LYS A 263 3.08 17.96 -10.21
C LYS A 263 4.12 18.39 -11.23
N SER A 264 4.00 19.61 -11.78
CA SER A 264 4.92 20.09 -12.82
C SER A 264 6.37 20.22 -12.32
N ARG A 265 6.58 20.67 -11.07
CA ARG A 265 7.91 20.80 -10.47
C ARG A 265 8.57 19.45 -10.26
N LEU A 266 7.83 18.47 -9.73
CA LEU A 266 8.34 17.11 -9.55
C LEU A 266 8.65 16.44 -10.88
N GLU A 267 7.79 16.58 -11.89
CA GLU A 267 8.06 16.04 -13.22
C GLU A 267 9.36 16.57 -13.82
N HIS A 268 9.56 17.89 -13.73
CA HIS A 268 10.78 18.53 -14.21
C HIS A 268 12.02 18.03 -13.45
N GLU A 269 11.94 17.96 -12.12
CA GLU A 269 13.07 17.58 -11.28
C GLU A 269 13.41 16.09 -11.39
N LEU A 270 12.41 15.20 -11.48
CA LEU A 270 12.61 13.77 -11.77
C LEU A 270 13.24 13.57 -13.16
N GLY A 271 12.78 14.34 -14.15
CA GLY A 271 13.36 14.38 -15.49
C GLY A 271 14.82 14.84 -15.50
N ARG A 272 15.18 15.80 -14.65
CA ARG A 272 16.56 16.24 -14.43
C ARG A 272 17.39 15.12 -13.78
N ILE A 273 16.88 14.50 -12.72
CA ILE A 273 17.56 13.43 -11.97
C ILE A 273 17.85 12.23 -12.89
N ARG A 274 16.89 11.74 -13.71
CA ARG A 274 17.17 10.62 -14.63
C ARG A 274 18.27 10.95 -15.64
N LYS A 275 18.27 12.17 -16.20
CA LYS A 275 19.30 12.62 -17.15
C LYS A 275 20.67 12.70 -16.48
N THR A 276 20.74 13.23 -15.27
CA THR A 276 21.98 13.30 -14.48
C THR A 276 22.50 11.91 -14.12
N ARG A 277 21.63 11.00 -13.65
CA ARG A 277 22.02 9.62 -13.30
C ARG A 277 22.46 8.82 -14.53
N GLN A 278 21.77 8.97 -15.67
CA GLN A 278 22.17 8.33 -16.93
C GLN A 278 23.54 8.79 -17.40
N LYS A 279 23.81 10.11 -17.38
CA LYS A 279 25.11 10.65 -17.77
C LYS A 279 26.23 10.14 -16.85
N GLY A 280 26.00 10.11 -15.53
CA GLY A 280 26.97 9.60 -14.57
C GLY A 280 27.29 8.10 -14.76
N LEU A 281 26.29 7.29 -15.12
CA LEU A 281 26.49 5.86 -15.42
C LEU A 281 27.33 5.66 -16.70
N LEU A 282 27.02 6.41 -17.76
CA LEU A 282 27.78 6.37 -19.01
C LEU A 282 29.25 6.81 -18.83
N GLU A 283 29.52 7.80 -17.98
CA GLU A 283 30.89 8.23 -17.68
C GLU A 283 31.67 7.17 -16.87
N ALA A 284 31.00 6.45 -15.96
CA ALA A 284 31.61 5.38 -15.18
C ALA A 284 31.86 4.09 -15.97
N SER A 285 31.05 3.80 -17.00
CA SER A 285 31.23 2.61 -17.84
C SER A 285 32.46 2.71 -18.75
N VAL A 286 32.90 3.92 -19.13
CA VAL A 286 34.11 4.14 -19.95
C VAL A 286 35.40 3.73 -19.24
N THR A 287 35.38 3.58 -17.91
CA THR A 287 36.53 3.12 -17.11
C THR A 287 36.57 1.61 -16.83
N SER A 288 35.59 0.85 -17.29
CA SER A 288 35.47 -0.60 -17.02
C SER A 288 35.30 -1.34 -18.34
N GLU A 289 36.39 -1.87 -18.92
CA GLU A 289 36.36 -2.55 -20.22
C GLU A 289 35.77 -3.97 -20.20
N ASP A 290 35.26 -4.46 -19.06
CA ASP A 290 34.71 -5.81 -18.92
C ASP A 290 33.24 -5.82 -18.46
N GLU A 291 32.41 -6.56 -19.20
CA GLU A 291 30.99 -6.94 -18.97
C GLU A 291 29.89 -5.90 -19.21
N ILE A 292 29.62 -5.60 -20.49
CA ILE A 292 28.30 -5.08 -20.91
C ILE A 292 27.26 -6.21 -20.82
N ARG A 293 26.45 -6.25 -19.75
CA ARG A 293 25.18 -7.01 -19.75
C ARG A 293 24.09 -6.36 -18.86
N ALA A 294 23.07 -5.80 -19.52
CA ALA A 294 21.68 -5.64 -19.07
C ALA A 294 21.32 -4.69 -17.90
N ASP A 295 22.26 -4.19 -17.09
CA ASP A 295 21.92 -3.33 -15.93
C ASP A 295 21.71 -1.84 -16.28
N ASP A 296 22.14 -1.39 -17.45
CA ASP A 296 22.12 0.04 -17.84
C ASP A 296 20.71 0.59 -18.11
N GLU A 297 19.76 -0.27 -18.49
CA GLU A 297 18.35 0.10 -18.68
C GLU A 297 17.59 0.19 -17.35
N GLU A 298 18.09 -0.45 -16.27
CA GLU A 298 17.37 -0.52 -15.00
C GLU A 298 17.40 0.78 -14.18
N GLY A 299 18.28 1.72 -14.52
CA GLY A 299 18.43 3.01 -13.82
C GLY A 299 17.53 4.13 -14.34
N TRP A 300 16.89 3.95 -15.49
CA TRP A 300 16.06 4.96 -16.16
C TRP A 300 14.61 4.91 -15.68
N LEU A 301 14.17 5.97 -15.02
CA LEU A 301 12.77 6.10 -14.58
C LEU A 301 11.88 6.55 -15.75
N GLY A 302 10.80 5.78 -15.97
CA GLY A 302 9.77 6.09 -16.97
C GLY A 302 10.06 5.50 -18.36
N ALA A 303 9.30 5.97 -19.36
CA ALA A 303 9.36 5.46 -20.73
C ALA A 303 10.74 5.69 -21.37
N VAL A 304 11.25 4.66 -22.05
CA VAL A 304 12.55 4.72 -22.75
C VAL A 304 12.44 5.70 -23.93
N GLY A 305 13.41 6.60 -24.08
CA GLY A 305 13.42 7.60 -25.16
C GLY A 305 12.51 8.82 -24.92
N SER A 306 11.87 8.93 -23.75
CA SER A 306 11.08 10.10 -23.37
C SER A 306 11.95 11.35 -23.17
N LYS A 307 11.63 12.43 -23.88
CA LYS A 307 12.38 13.72 -23.81
C LYS A 307 12.18 14.44 -22.48
N GLU A 308 10.96 14.36 -21.94
CA GLU A 308 10.52 15.00 -20.69
C GLU A 308 9.71 14.00 -19.88
N PHE A 309 10.06 13.83 -18.61
CA PHE A 309 9.38 12.89 -17.73
C PHE A 309 7.98 13.41 -17.40
N LYS A 310 6.99 12.53 -17.52
CA LYS A 310 5.59 12.79 -17.15
C LYS A 310 5.04 11.66 -16.32
N PHE A 311 4.25 11.94 -15.29
CA PHE A 311 3.70 10.87 -14.45
C PHE A 311 2.82 9.90 -15.23
N GLU A 312 2.18 10.37 -16.30
CA GLU A 312 1.40 9.54 -17.22
C GLU A 312 2.21 8.40 -17.85
N GLU A 313 3.52 8.58 -18.04
CA GLU A 313 4.38 7.52 -18.61
C GLU A 313 4.60 6.36 -17.63
N MET A 314 4.31 6.54 -16.34
CA MET A 314 4.35 5.46 -15.35
C MET A 314 3.22 4.44 -15.53
N MET A 315 2.16 4.79 -16.27
CA MET A 315 1.08 3.86 -16.61
C MET A 315 1.56 2.68 -17.45
N GLU A 316 2.69 2.82 -18.18
CA GLU A 316 3.33 1.71 -18.90
C GLU A 316 3.73 0.55 -17.97
N PHE A 317 3.97 0.86 -16.69
CA PHE A 317 4.37 -0.09 -15.65
C PHE A 317 3.25 -0.44 -14.68
N ASP A 318 1.97 -0.27 -15.07
CA ASP A 318 0.79 -0.45 -14.22
C ASP A 318 0.85 0.37 -12.91
N MET A 319 1.44 1.57 -12.98
CA MET A 319 1.57 2.50 -11.87
C MET A 319 0.76 3.78 -12.13
N GLU A 320 -0.42 3.86 -11.53
CA GLU A 320 -1.21 5.08 -11.52
C GLU A 320 -0.61 6.07 -10.52
N VAL A 321 -0.09 7.20 -11.00
CA VAL A 321 0.49 8.24 -10.15
C VAL A 321 -0.38 9.50 -10.18
N GLU A 322 -0.95 9.86 -9.03
CA GLU A 322 -1.83 11.02 -8.90
C GLU A 322 -1.26 12.03 -7.91
N VAL A 323 -1.35 13.33 -8.20
CA VAL A 323 -0.92 14.40 -7.30
C VAL A 323 -2.14 15.10 -6.72
N MET A 324 -2.27 15.11 -5.38
CA MET A 324 -3.44 15.65 -4.71
C MET A 324 -3.05 16.52 -3.50
N GLY A 325 -3.60 17.73 -3.46
CA GLY A 325 -3.43 18.66 -2.34
C GLY A 325 -4.39 18.38 -1.18
N GLY A 326 -3.91 18.62 0.03
CA GLY A 326 -4.68 18.55 1.26
C GLY A 326 -3.88 19.08 2.46
N ASN A 327 -4.52 19.10 3.61
CA ASN A 327 -3.89 19.52 4.85
C ASN A 327 -4.38 18.65 6.01
N VAL A 328 -3.45 18.32 6.91
CA VAL A 328 -3.72 17.53 8.12
C VAL A 328 -4.27 18.40 9.25
N ILE A 329 -3.77 19.64 9.34
CA ILE A 329 -4.11 20.63 10.36
C ILE A 329 -4.54 21.93 9.68
N GLY A 330 -5.18 22.82 10.44
CA GLY A 330 -5.61 24.13 9.93
C GLY A 330 -6.78 24.06 8.95
N ASP A 331 -7.15 25.24 8.46
CA ASP A 331 -8.24 25.39 7.50
C ASP A 331 -7.74 25.20 6.07
N GLY A 332 -8.43 24.37 5.29
CA GLY A 332 -8.02 24.06 3.92
C GLY A 332 -8.83 22.91 3.31
N PRO A 333 -8.33 22.28 2.23
CA PRO A 333 -9.01 21.16 1.57
C PRO A 333 -9.24 19.91 2.46
N GLY A 334 -8.53 19.80 3.58
CA GLY A 334 -8.56 18.68 4.51
C GLY A 334 -7.92 17.40 3.96
N ALA A 335 -8.12 16.28 4.66
CA ALA A 335 -7.59 14.96 4.30
C ALA A 335 -8.63 14.03 3.65
N GLU A 336 -9.88 14.47 3.48
CA GLU A 336 -10.98 13.65 2.95
C GLU A 336 -10.73 13.16 1.52
N ARG A 337 -10.08 13.98 0.69
CA ARG A 337 -9.77 13.59 -0.69
C ARG A 337 -8.74 12.46 -0.74
N TRP A 338 -7.73 12.51 0.12
CA TRP A 338 -6.76 11.44 0.28
C TRP A 338 -7.40 10.17 0.84
N TRP A 339 -8.30 10.32 1.81
CA TRP A 339 -9.08 9.20 2.35
C TRP A 339 -9.94 8.51 1.29
N ARG A 340 -10.64 9.30 0.47
CA ARG A 340 -11.43 8.78 -0.66
C ARG A 340 -10.56 8.01 -1.64
N TRP A 341 -9.41 8.57 -2.01
CA TRP A 341 -8.45 7.91 -2.89
C TRP A 341 -7.99 6.54 -2.35
N ILE A 342 -7.76 6.45 -1.03
CA ILE A 342 -7.42 5.19 -0.36
C ILE A 342 -8.59 4.20 -0.45
N GLY A 343 -9.80 4.63 -0.08
CA GLY A 343 -10.99 3.77 -0.04
C GLY A 343 -11.35 3.14 -1.38
N GLU A 344 -11.08 3.83 -2.49
CA GLU A 344 -11.29 3.33 -3.85
C GLU A 344 -10.27 2.24 -4.26
N ARG A 345 -9.12 2.15 -3.57
CA ARG A 345 -7.96 1.34 -3.99
C ARG A 345 -7.67 0.14 -3.09
N ILE A 346 -8.48 -0.10 -2.06
CA ILE A 346 -8.31 -1.23 -1.11
C ILE A 346 -9.21 -2.42 -1.40
#